data_AF-A0A7X3ZAL9-F1
#
_entry.id   AF-A0A7X3ZAL9-F1
#
_cell.length_a   1.000
_cell.length_b   1.000
_cell.length_c   1.000
_cell.angle_alpha   90.00
_cell.angle_beta   90.00
_cell.angle_gamma   90.00
#
_symmetry.space_group_name_H-M   'P 1'
#
loop_
_entity.id
_entity.type
_entity.pdbx_description
1 polymer ?
#
loop_
_entity_poly.entity_id
_entity_poly.type
_entity_poly.pdbx_seq_one_letter_code
_entity_poly.pdbx_strand_id
1 'polypeptide(L)' 'MADLVCENLSMTFTNPQTGAAVHALKDINFTLKKGELLSVLGPSGCGKT' A
#
# COMPACT_ATOMS: atom_id res chain seq x y z
N MET A 1 -1.53 -24.32 -5.19
CA MET A 1 -2.51 -23.23 -5.41
C MET A 1 -1.88 -21.99 -4.81
N ALA A 2 -1.78 -20.88 -5.55
CA ALA A 2 -0.99 -19.72 -5.13
C ALA A 2 -1.89 -18.65 -4.51
N ASP A 3 -1.54 -18.21 -3.31
CA ASP A 3 -2.14 -17.04 -2.64
C ASP A 3 -1.42 -15.77 -3.11
N LEU A 4 -2.11 -14.63 -3.10
CA LEU A 4 -1.48 -13.33 -3.29
C LEU A 4 -0.99 -12.84 -1.93
N VAL A 5 0.33 -12.80 -1.75
CA VAL A 5 0.98 -12.41 -0.51
C VAL A 5 1.66 -11.06 -0.71
N CYS A 6 1.38 -10.11 0.17
CA CYS A 6 2.01 -8.81 0.25
C CYS A 6 2.65 -8.67 1.64
N GLU A 7 3.97 -8.52 1.67
CA GLU A 7 4.75 -8.41 2.90
C GLU A 7 5.60 -7.15 2.87
N ASN A 8 5.57 -6.40 3.97
CA ASN A 8 6.39 -5.21 4.22
C ASN A 8 6.37 -4.18 3.07
N LEU A 9 5.20 -3.99 2.45
CA LEU A 9 5.05 -3.02 1.37
C LEU A 9 5.06 -1.60 1.95
N SER A 10 6.10 -0.86 1.57
CA SER A 10 6.33 0.53 1.95
C SER A 10 6.64 1.37 0.72
N MET A 11 6.07 2.57 0.65
CA MET A 11 6.23 3.49 -0.49
C MET A 11 6.38 4.92 0.02
N THR A 12 7.42 5.62 -0.44
CA THR A 12 7.70 7.00 -0.06
C THR A 12 7.83 7.87 -1.31
N PHE A 13 7.11 8.98 -1.33
CA PHE A 13 7.25 10.01 -2.35
C PHE A 13 8.11 11.14 -1.79
N THR A 14 9.10 11.56 -2.57
CA THR A 14 9.97 12.68 -2.19
C THR A 14 9.73 13.84 -3.14
N ASN A 15 9.52 15.03 -2.60
CA ASN A 15 9.44 16.25 -3.36
C ASN A 15 10.86 16.68 -3.76
N PRO A 16 11.20 16.74 -5.06
CA PRO A 16 12.55 17.06 -5.52
C PRO A 16 12.96 18.52 -5.29
N GLN A 17 12.00 19.44 -5.12
CA GLN A 17 12.28 20.86 -4.92
C GLN A 17 12.47 21.21 -3.44
N THR A 18 11.69 20.60 -2.54
CA THR A 18 11.73 20.91 -1.10
C THR A 18 12.48 19.88 -0.28
N GLY A 19 12.76 18.70 -0.83
CA GLY A 19 13.31 17.56 -0.11
C GLY A 19 12.32 16.88 0.86
N ALA A 20 11.08 17.36 0.93
CA ALA A 20 10.06 16.80 1.83
C ALA A 20 9.69 15.38 1.37
N ALA A 21 9.63 14.44 2.31
CA ALA A 21 9.22 13.06 2.05
C ALA A 21 7.86 12.77 2.68
N VAL A 22 7.03 12.01 1.96
CA VAL A 22 5.72 11.52 2.40
C VAL A 22 5.70 10.01 2.28
N HIS A 23 5.49 9.32 3.39
CA HIS A 23 5.25 7.87 3.41
C HIS A 23 3.79 7.61 3.00
N ALA A 24 3.57 7.21 1.74
CA ALA A 24 2.24 6.90 1.23
C ALA A 24 1.76 5.52 1.68
N LEU A 25 2.68 4.54 1.74
CA LEU A 25 2.44 3.21 2.29
C LEU A 25 3.52 2.93 3.33
N LYS A 26 3.12 2.32 4.45
CA LYS A 26 4.04 1.94 5.51
C LYS A 26 3.68 0.58 6.05
N ASP A 27 4.58 -0.38 5.85
CA ASP A 27 4.55 -1.72 6.43
C ASP A 27 3.22 -2.45 6.20
N ILE A 28 2.70 -2.37 4.97
CA ILE A 28 1.45 -3.02 4.59
C ILE A 28 1.70 -4.51 4.40
N ASN A 29 0.91 -5.32 5.10
CA ASN A 29 0.99 -6.77 5.11
C ASN A 29 -0.41 -7.37 4.92
N PHE A 30 -0.62 -8.18 3.89
CA PHE A 30 -1.86 -8.93 3.70
C PHE A 30 -1.65 -10.19 2.86
N THR A 31 -2.53 -11.17 3.05
CA THR A 31 -2.63 -12.36 2.21
C THR A 31 -4.04 -12.46 1.68
N LEU A 32 -4.20 -12.64 0.37
CA LEU A 32 -5.48 -12.86 -0.27
C LEU A 32 -5.52 -14.27 -0.86
N LYS A 33 -6.45 -15.10 -0.36
CA LYS A 33 -6.59 -16.48 -0.81
C LYS A 33 -7.39 -16.56 -2.10
N LYS A 34 -7.23 -17.66 -2.82
CA LYS A 34 -8.01 -17.91 -4.04
C LYS A 34 -9.52 -17.88 -3.73
N GLY A 35 -10.25 -17.01 -4.44
CA GLY A 35 -11.71 -16.88 -4.33
C GLY A 35 -12.17 -15.85 -3.29
N GLU A 36 -11.25 -15.23 -2.54
CA GLU A 36 -11.57 -14.11 -1.65
C GLU A 36 -11.63 -12.78 -2.43
N LEU A 37 -12.47 -11.87 -1.93
CA LEU A 37 -12.58 -10.49 -2.43
C LEU A 37 -11.98 -9.55 -1.39
N LEU A 38 -10.98 -8.76 -1.79
CA LEU A 38 -10.42 -7.68 -0.96
C LEU A 38 -10.94 -6.33 -1.47
N SER A 39 -11.39 -5.47 -0.55
CA SER A 39 -11.76 -4.09 -0.85
C SER A 39 -10.90 -3.14 -0.02
N VAL A 40 -10.32 -2.14 -0.69
CA VAL A 40 -9.49 -1.11 -0.05
C VAL A 40 -10.30 0.18 0.05
N LEU A 41 -10.58 0.63 1.28
CA LEU A 41 -11.44 1.77 1.58
C LEU A 41 -10.69 2.83 2.39
N GLY A 42 -11.12 4.09 2.28
CA GLY A 42 -10.56 5.19 3.06
C GLY A 42 -10.66 6.56 2.35
N PRO A 43 -10.39 7.67 3.06
CA PRO A 43 -10.47 9.04 2.52
C PRO A 43 -9.54 9.30 1.33
N SER A 44 -9.77 10.39 0.60
CA SER A 44 -8.84 10.81 -0.47
C SER A 44 -7.43 11.02 0.07
N GLY A 45 -6.41 10.57 -0.68
CA GLY A 45 -5.00 10.71 -0.31
C GLY A 45 -4.44 9.70 0.70
N CYS A 46 -5.20 8.69 1.14
CA CYS A 46 -4.73 7.72 2.15
C CYS A 46 -3.92 6.53 1.61
N GLY A 47 -3.44 6.57 0.35
CA GLY A 47 -2.58 5.51 -0.21
C GLY A 47 -3.31 4.28 -0.77
N LYS A 48 -4.54 4.41 -1.28
CA LYS A 48 -5.29 3.27 -1.89
C LYS A 48 -4.86 2.96 -3.33
N THR A 49 -4.20 3.90 -4.00
CA THR A 49 -3.80 3.89 -5.41
C THR A 49 -2.38 4.42 -5.49
#